data_AF-A0A537HBX1-F1
#
_entry.id   AF-A0A537HBX1-F1
#
_cell.length_a   1.000
_cell.length_b   1.000
_cell.length_c   1.000
_cell.angle_alpha   90.00
_cell.angle_beta   90.00
_cell.angle_gamma   90.00
#
_symmetry.space_group_name_H-M   'P 1'
#
loop_
_entity.id
_entity.type
_entity.pdbx_description
1 polymer ?
#
loop_
_entity_poly.entity_id
_entity_poly.type
_entity_poly.pdbx_seq_one_letter_code
_entity_poly.pdbx_strand_id
1 'polypeptide(L)'
;MKMLRATPILASALLALVVFAPLTQVQATTQTINFSKTQTFGHITVAISANITIDTTAETITGTVSVTAVNDTSGQTIFSRTFNVNTSYASTGSTSGASFVLMIPTVGEVLGASCTANASTGASSCLVSKNPDVNHDGMVNILDVATVASSFGTSNPAYDLNNRGVVDMTDLAVVAADFNAPVIW
;
A
#
# COMPACT_ATOMS: atom_id res chain seq x y z
N MET A 1 -66.56 -57.01 -21.03
CA MET A 1 -66.41 -55.94 -20.02
C MET A 1 -64.92 -55.81 -19.70
N LYS A 2 -64.30 -54.69 -20.11
CA LYS A 2 -62.91 -54.20 -19.89
C LYS A 2 -61.75 -55.10 -20.41
N MET A 3 -60.99 -54.69 -21.45
CA MET A 3 -59.88 -53.70 -21.47
C MET A 3 -58.70 -54.15 -20.57
N LEU A 4 -57.40 -54.06 -20.89
CA LEU A 4 -56.61 -53.52 -22.00
C LEU A 4 -55.14 -54.02 -21.80
N ARG A 5 -54.49 -54.44 -22.90
CA ARG A 5 -53.10 -54.16 -23.34
C ARG A 5 -51.93 -53.92 -22.34
N ALA A 6 -50.92 -54.79 -22.49
CA ALA A 6 -49.53 -54.54 -22.93
C ALA A 6 -48.60 -53.49 -22.26
N THR A 7 -47.47 -54.02 -21.75
CA THR A 7 -46.05 -53.50 -21.74
C THR A 7 -45.76 -52.30 -20.80
N PRO A 8 -44.50 -51.88 -20.45
CA PRO A 8 -43.20 -52.20 -21.08
C PRO A 8 -41.87 -52.14 -20.21
N ILE A 9 -40.75 -52.49 -20.87
CA ILE A 9 -39.40 -51.83 -20.91
C ILE A 9 -38.43 -51.82 -19.69
N LEU A 10 -37.22 -52.34 -19.98
CA LEU A 10 -35.93 -52.10 -19.31
C LEU A 10 -35.64 -50.59 -19.15
N ALA A 11 -35.28 -50.16 -17.95
CA ALA A 11 -34.63 -48.85 -17.75
C ALA A 11 -33.17 -49.06 -17.31
N SER A 12 -32.23 -48.86 -18.25
CA SER A 12 -30.82 -48.63 -17.96
C SER A 12 -30.68 -47.32 -17.19
N ALA A 13 -30.20 -47.37 -15.95
CA ALA A 13 -29.79 -46.20 -15.21
C ALA A 13 -28.38 -45.79 -15.65
N LEU A 14 -28.29 -44.75 -16.49
CA LEU A 14 -27.05 -44.07 -16.81
C LEU A 14 -26.78 -43.01 -15.71
N LEU A 15 -25.77 -43.26 -14.87
CA LEU A 15 -25.36 -42.34 -13.81
C LEU A 15 -24.46 -41.25 -14.42
N ALA A 16 -25.00 -40.05 -14.62
CA ALA A 16 -24.20 -38.88 -15.02
C ALA A 16 -23.52 -38.28 -13.78
N LEU A 17 -22.20 -38.42 -13.70
CA LEU A 17 -21.37 -37.77 -12.67
C LEU A 17 -21.14 -36.31 -13.10
N VAL A 18 -21.87 -35.36 -12.51
CA VAL A 18 -21.63 -33.93 -12.70
C VAL A 18 -20.42 -33.55 -11.85
N VAL A 19 -19.26 -33.37 -12.47
CA VAL A 19 -18.09 -32.78 -11.83
C VAL A 19 -18.36 -31.28 -11.69
N PHE A 20 -18.82 -30.86 -10.51
CA PHE A 20 -18.76 -29.44 -10.14
C PHE A 20 -17.30 -29.11 -9.79
N ALA A 21 -16.53 -28.64 -10.78
CA ALA A 21 -15.35 -27.86 -10.47
C ALA A 21 -15.83 -26.60 -9.73
N PRO A 22 -15.27 -26.24 -8.56
CA PRO A 22 -15.56 -24.93 -7.99
C PRO A 22 -15.07 -23.91 -9.00
N LEU A 23 -16.00 -23.10 -9.52
CA LEU A 23 -15.62 -21.85 -10.17
C LEU A 23 -14.86 -21.06 -9.11
N THR A 24 -13.54 -21.01 -9.21
CA THR A 24 -12.74 -20.02 -8.51
C THR A 24 -13.22 -18.68 -9.02
N GLN A 25 -14.13 -18.07 -8.26
CA GLN A 25 -14.62 -16.74 -8.52
C GLN A 25 -13.41 -15.81 -8.36
N VAL A 26 -12.76 -15.46 -9.47
CA VAL A 26 -11.86 -14.30 -9.51
C VAL A 26 -12.79 -13.09 -9.42
N GLN A 27 -13.19 -12.77 -8.20
CA GLN A 27 -14.02 -11.62 -7.94
C GLN A 27 -13.12 -10.40 -8.07
N ALA A 28 -13.05 -9.84 -9.28
CA ALA A 28 -12.56 -8.50 -9.45
C ALA A 28 -13.62 -7.56 -8.86
N THR A 29 -13.33 -7.06 -7.66
CA THR A 29 -14.24 -6.21 -6.89
C THR A 29 -13.52 -4.96 -6.46
N THR A 30 -14.20 -3.83 -6.59
CA THR A 30 -13.82 -2.65 -5.85
C THR A 30 -13.96 -2.95 -4.37
N GLN A 31 -12.91 -2.70 -3.61
CA GLN A 31 -12.93 -2.82 -2.15
C GLN A 31 -12.49 -1.49 -1.54
N THR A 32 -13.29 -0.97 -0.62
CA THR A 32 -12.87 0.16 0.20
C THR A 32 -12.19 -0.34 1.47
N ILE A 33 -10.96 0.12 1.70
CA ILE A 33 -10.21 -0.06 2.94
C ILE A 33 -10.17 1.26 3.69
N ASN A 34 -10.29 1.17 5.01
CA ASN A 34 -10.07 2.28 5.92
C ASN A 34 -8.97 1.87 6.88
N PHE A 35 -8.00 2.76 7.09
CA PHE A 35 -6.96 2.51 8.08
C PHE A 35 -6.57 3.81 8.77
N SER A 36 -6.08 3.66 9.98
CA SER A 36 -5.44 4.73 10.72
C SER A 36 -4.16 4.23 11.35
N LYS A 37 -3.13 5.07 11.32
CA LYS A 37 -1.81 4.82 11.90
C LYS A 37 -1.32 6.08 12.57
N THR A 38 -0.69 5.94 13.72
CA THR A 38 0.01 7.03 14.40
C THR A 38 1.43 6.59 14.66
N GLN A 39 2.39 7.41 14.27
CA GLN A 39 3.81 7.14 14.46
C GLN A 39 4.54 8.41 14.86
N THR A 40 5.61 8.23 15.62
CA THR A 40 6.45 9.33 16.06
C THR A 40 7.82 9.18 15.43
N PHE A 41 8.30 10.27 14.83
CA PHE A 41 9.65 10.38 14.29
C PHE A 41 10.32 11.60 14.93
N GLY A 42 11.42 11.38 15.65
CA GLY A 42 12.03 12.43 16.46
C GLY A 42 11.03 13.01 17.48
N HIS A 43 10.76 14.31 17.38
CA HIS A 43 9.81 15.04 18.23
C HIS A 43 8.49 15.37 17.52
N ILE A 44 8.18 14.64 16.45
CA ILE A 44 7.00 14.87 15.62
C ILE A 44 6.13 13.62 15.63
N THR A 45 4.90 13.76 16.11
CA THR A 45 3.89 12.70 16.06
C THR A 45 3.00 12.92 14.84
N VAL A 46 2.96 11.93 13.96
CA VAL A 46 2.21 11.93 12.70
C VAL A 46 1.04 10.96 12.82
N ALA A 47 -0.17 11.50 12.72
CA ALA A 47 -1.41 10.75 12.60
C ALA A 47 -1.86 10.69 11.14
N ILE A 48 -2.17 9.49 10.68
CA ILE A 48 -2.58 9.16 9.31
C ILE A 48 -3.95 8.50 9.39
N SER A 49 -4.87 8.94 8.56
CA SER A 49 -6.19 8.33 8.39
C SER A 49 -6.55 8.28 6.92
N ALA A 50 -6.88 7.09 6.41
CA ALA A 50 -7.11 6.85 5.00
C ALA A 50 -8.49 6.23 4.75
N ASN A 51 -9.10 6.67 3.65
CA ASN A 51 -10.25 6.03 3.02
C ASN A 51 -9.88 5.80 1.55
N ILE A 52 -9.59 4.54 1.21
CA ILE A 52 -9.00 4.16 -0.06
C ILE A 52 -9.84 3.07 -0.70
N THR A 53 -10.10 3.19 -1.99
CA THR A 53 -10.74 2.18 -2.83
C THR A 53 -9.70 1.53 -3.73
N ILE A 54 -9.66 0.21 -3.69
CA ILE A 54 -8.82 -0.63 -4.52
C ILE A 54 -9.70 -1.19 -5.63
N ASP A 55 -9.31 -1.00 -6.87
CA ASP A 55 -9.92 -1.65 -8.04
C ASP A 55 -8.95 -2.70 -8.57
N THR A 56 -9.25 -3.97 -8.31
CA THR A 56 -8.44 -5.10 -8.75
C THR A 56 -8.56 -5.40 -10.24
N THR A 57 -9.54 -4.81 -10.93
CA THR A 57 -9.71 -4.94 -12.39
C THR A 57 -8.84 -3.92 -13.11
N ALA A 58 -8.89 -2.67 -12.65
CA ALA A 58 -8.08 -1.58 -13.20
C ALA A 58 -6.65 -1.57 -12.65
N GLU A 59 -6.37 -2.38 -11.63
CA GLU A 59 -5.12 -2.37 -10.86
C GLU A 59 -4.77 -0.97 -10.32
N THR A 60 -5.79 -0.29 -9.77
CA THR A 60 -5.65 1.07 -9.24
C THR A 60 -6.06 1.17 -7.79
N ILE A 61 -5.47 2.16 -7.11
CA ILE A 61 -5.82 2.60 -5.78
C ILE A 61 -6.18 4.08 -5.86
N THR A 62 -7.40 4.40 -5.43
CA THR A 62 -7.93 5.77 -5.42
C THR A 62 -8.50 6.12 -4.06
N GLY A 63 -8.47 7.38 -3.64
CA GLY A 63 -9.13 7.80 -2.41
C GLY A 63 -8.44 8.97 -1.74
N THR A 64 -8.63 9.08 -0.43
CA THR A 64 -8.07 10.18 0.35
C THR A 64 -7.28 9.67 1.53
N VAL A 65 -6.17 10.37 1.82
CA VAL A 65 -5.39 10.15 3.03
C VAL A 65 -5.17 11.47 3.73
N SER A 66 -5.66 11.57 4.96
CA SER A 66 -5.46 12.72 5.83
C SER A 66 -4.27 12.49 6.73
N VAL A 67 -3.39 13.48 6.79
CA VAL A 67 -2.20 13.49 7.63
C VAL A 67 -2.24 14.71 8.53
N THR A 68 -1.94 14.50 9.80
CA THR A 68 -1.72 15.56 10.79
C THR A 68 -0.41 15.28 11.52
N ALA A 69 0.55 16.17 11.41
CA ALA A 69 1.80 16.14 12.15
C ALA A 69 1.77 17.20 13.26
N VAL A 70 2.08 16.78 14.48
CA VAL A 70 2.13 17.63 15.67
C VAL A 70 3.51 17.58 16.31
N ASN A 71 3.96 18.69 16.88
CA ASN A 71 5.11 18.68 17.78
C ASN A 71 4.73 17.94 19.06
N ASP A 72 5.45 16.88 19.39
CA ASP A 72 5.11 16.00 20.52
C ASP A 72 5.29 16.70 21.88
N THR A 73 6.17 17.70 21.94
CA THR A 73 6.46 18.47 23.17
C THR A 73 5.41 19.57 23.41
N SER A 74 5.03 20.33 22.38
CA SER A 74 4.14 21.48 22.52
C SER A 74 2.68 21.19 22.17
N GLY A 75 2.40 20.06 21.51
CA GLY A 75 1.08 19.72 20.97
C GLY A 75 0.66 20.59 19.77
N GLN A 76 1.52 21.48 19.28
CA GLN A 76 1.21 22.34 18.15
C GLN A 76 1.17 21.54 16.84
N THR A 77 0.11 21.73 16.05
CA THR A 77 0.04 21.21 14.69
C THR A 77 1.07 21.91 13.80
N ILE A 78 2.00 21.13 13.25
CA ILE A 78 3.06 21.58 12.33
C ILE A 78 2.55 21.50 10.89
N PHE A 79 1.83 20.42 10.56
CA PHE A 79 1.31 20.16 9.23
C PHE A 79 -0.04 19.44 9.33
N SER A 80 -1.00 19.82 8.48
CA SER A 80 -2.26 19.08 8.36
C SER A 80 -2.81 19.20 6.94
N ARG A 81 -2.98 18.07 6.26
CA ARG A 81 -3.48 18.03 4.87
C ARG A 81 -4.20 16.72 4.58
N THR A 82 -5.18 16.78 3.68
CA THR A 82 -5.76 15.62 3.02
C THR A 82 -5.25 15.54 1.59
N PHE A 83 -4.62 14.42 1.25
CA PHE A 83 -4.11 14.10 -0.08
C PHE A 83 -5.11 13.25 -0.85
N ASN A 84 -5.19 13.47 -2.16
CA ASN A 84 -5.88 12.56 -3.07
C ASN A 84 -4.87 11.54 -3.59
N VAL A 85 -5.13 10.27 -3.35
CA VAL A 85 -4.33 9.16 -3.89
C VAL A 85 -4.99 8.69 -5.17
N ASN A 86 -4.20 8.57 -6.23
CA ASN A 86 -4.59 7.95 -7.49
C ASN A 86 -3.34 7.33 -8.11
N THR A 87 -3.12 6.04 -7.86
CA THR A 87 -1.95 5.31 -8.32
C THR A 87 -2.34 3.95 -8.84
N SER A 88 -1.54 3.41 -9.77
CA SER A 88 -1.65 2.02 -10.19
C SER A 88 -0.70 1.13 -9.37
N TYR A 89 -0.96 -0.17 -9.40
CA TYR A 89 -0.04 -1.19 -8.91
C TYR A 89 0.05 -2.32 -9.92
N ALA A 90 1.11 -3.11 -9.86
CA ALA A 90 1.21 -4.33 -10.65
C ALA A 90 0.71 -5.51 -9.81
N SER A 91 -0.12 -6.38 -10.39
CA SER A 91 -0.40 -7.70 -9.81
C SER A 91 0.56 -8.73 -10.42
N THR A 92 1.50 -9.24 -9.62
CA THR A 92 2.34 -10.38 -10.03
C THR A 92 2.24 -11.51 -9.00
N GLY A 93 1.68 -12.64 -9.43
CA GLY A 93 1.49 -13.81 -8.56
C GLY A 93 0.61 -13.51 -7.34
N SER A 94 1.14 -13.72 -6.13
CA SER A 94 0.42 -13.52 -4.85
C SER A 94 0.58 -12.12 -4.25
N THR A 95 1.33 -11.23 -4.90
CA THR A 95 1.58 -9.87 -4.40
C THR A 95 0.85 -8.88 -5.28
N SER A 96 -0.21 -8.29 -4.72
CA SER A 96 -0.97 -7.20 -5.34
C SER A 96 -1.05 -6.10 -4.32
N GLY A 97 -0.27 -5.03 -4.46
CA GLY A 97 -0.34 -3.92 -3.54
C GLY A 97 0.30 -2.67 -4.12
N ALA A 98 -0.28 -1.51 -3.79
CA ALA A 98 0.32 -0.23 -4.13
C ALA A 98 1.09 0.31 -2.93
N SER A 99 2.22 0.92 -3.23
CA SER A 99 2.97 1.76 -2.31
C SER A 99 2.85 3.21 -2.77
N PHE A 100 2.78 4.14 -1.83
CA PHE A 100 2.84 5.57 -2.10
C PHE A 100 3.42 6.28 -0.88
N VAL A 101 4.10 7.41 -1.12
CA VAL A 101 4.68 8.23 -0.07
C VAL A 101 3.93 9.56 0.00
N LEU A 102 3.50 9.95 1.19
CA LEU A 102 2.92 11.28 1.41
C LEU A 102 4.01 12.21 1.94
N MET A 103 4.25 13.33 1.24
CA MET A 103 5.21 14.32 1.72
C MET A 103 4.63 15.11 2.89
N ILE A 104 5.40 15.22 3.96
CA ILE A 104 5.05 15.97 5.16
C ILE A 104 6.15 17.00 5.40
N PRO A 105 6.00 18.23 4.89
CA PRO A 105 6.95 19.30 5.16
C PRO A 105 6.87 19.69 6.64
N THR A 106 7.99 19.60 7.34
CA THR A 106 8.10 20.02 8.74
C THR A 106 9.21 21.05 8.89
N VAL A 107 9.44 21.55 10.12
CA VAL A 107 10.48 22.54 10.38
C VAL A 107 11.83 21.82 10.51
N GLY A 108 12.72 22.03 9.54
CA GLY A 108 14.10 21.51 9.57
C GLY A 108 14.31 20.19 8.84
N GLU A 109 13.25 19.44 8.57
CA GLU A 109 13.30 18.20 7.78
C GLU A 109 11.98 17.95 7.02
N VAL A 110 12.05 17.18 5.94
CA VAL A 110 10.87 16.72 5.22
C VAL A 110 10.66 15.26 5.57
N LEU A 111 9.51 14.95 6.17
CA LEU A 111 9.13 13.58 6.48
C LEU A 111 8.37 12.96 5.30
N GLY A 112 8.46 11.64 5.19
CA GLY A 112 7.65 10.82 4.30
C GLY A 112 6.79 9.87 5.12
N ALA A 113 5.50 9.80 4.82
CA ALA A 113 4.66 8.70 5.29
C ALA A 113 4.54 7.66 4.16
N SER A 114 5.32 6.60 4.30
CA SER A 114 5.42 5.46 3.40
C SER A 114 4.28 4.50 3.67
N CYS A 115 3.28 4.47 2.79
CA CYS A 115 2.07 3.67 2.97
C CYS A 115 1.94 2.58 1.93
N THR A 116 1.50 1.41 2.37
CA THR A 116 1.21 0.25 1.52
C THR A 116 -0.22 -0.20 1.73
N ALA A 117 -0.86 -0.63 0.64
CA ALA A 117 -2.18 -1.25 0.65
C ALA A 117 -2.16 -2.49 -0.22
N ASN A 118 -2.42 -3.65 0.39
CA ASN A 118 -2.49 -4.93 -0.29
C ASN A 118 -3.92 -5.14 -0.83
N ALA A 119 -4.01 -5.26 -2.15
CA ALA A 119 -5.25 -5.41 -2.89
C ALA A 119 -5.92 -6.78 -2.72
N SER A 120 -5.17 -7.83 -2.36
CA SER A 120 -5.72 -9.17 -2.19
C SER A 120 -6.30 -9.42 -0.79
N THR A 121 -5.72 -8.78 0.23
CA THR A 121 -6.08 -9.01 1.65
C THR A 121 -6.75 -7.81 2.30
N GLY A 122 -6.68 -6.63 1.67
CA GLY A 122 -7.06 -5.35 2.28
C GLY A 122 -6.13 -4.89 3.39
N ALA A 123 -5.02 -5.62 3.65
CA ALA A 123 -4.04 -5.24 4.65
C ALA A 123 -3.36 -3.92 4.28
N SER A 124 -3.14 -3.06 5.26
CA SER A 124 -2.49 -1.76 5.05
C SER A 124 -1.53 -1.45 6.19
N SER A 125 -0.46 -0.75 5.83
CA SER A 125 0.56 -0.30 6.76
C SER A 125 1.07 1.06 6.33
N CYS A 126 1.53 1.85 7.29
CA CYS A 126 2.35 3.02 6.99
C CYS A 126 3.54 3.04 7.95
N LEU A 127 4.68 3.58 7.49
CA LEU A 127 5.86 3.94 8.27
C LEU A 127 6.12 5.44 8.13
N VAL A 128 6.74 6.08 9.12
CA VAL A 128 7.19 7.48 9.01
C VAL A 128 8.69 7.54 9.21
N SER A 129 9.36 8.22 8.28
CA SER A 129 10.80 8.50 8.29
C SER A 129 11.04 9.89 7.67
N LYS A 130 12.30 10.29 7.49
CA LYS A 130 12.58 11.34 6.48
C LYS A 130 12.15 10.86 5.09
N ASN A 131 11.85 11.81 4.22
CA ASN A 131 11.34 11.52 2.87
C ASN A 131 12.33 10.64 2.08
N PRO A 132 11.92 9.45 1.60
CA PRO A 132 12.78 8.56 0.81
C PRO A 132 13.09 9.09 -0.60
N ASP A 133 12.26 10.00 -1.15
CA ASP A 133 12.56 10.75 -2.37
C ASP A 133 13.48 11.92 -2.03
N VAL A 134 14.77 11.60 -1.93
CA VAL A 134 15.84 12.50 -1.50
C VAL A 134 16.32 13.41 -2.62
N ASN A 135 16.04 13.05 -3.88
CA ASN A 135 16.34 13.91 -5.03
C ASN A 135 15.17 14.85 -5.41
N HIS A 136 13.98 14.63 -4.81
CA HIS A 136 12.77 15.42 -4.99
C HIS A 136 12.22 15.42 -6.42
N ASP A 137 12.31 14.28 -7.12
CA ASP A 137 11.79 14.13 -8.48
C ASP A 137 10.32 13.64 -8.52
N GLY A 138 9.74 13.33 -7.35
CA GLY A 138 8.36 12.89 -7.21
C GLY A 138 8.17 11.38 -7.29
N MET A 139 9.25 10.59 -7.43
CA MET A 139 9.19 9.14 -7.48
C MET A 139 10.38 8.51 -6.81
N VAL A 140 10.14 7.66 -5.80
CA VAL A 140 11.23 6.94 -5.15
C VAL A 140 11.80 5.91 -6.12
N ASN A 141 13.06 6.07 -6.53
CA ASN A 141 13.68 5.25 -7.55
C ASN A 141 15.17 5.00 -7.29
N ILE A 142 15.88 4.44 -8.29
CA ILE A 142 17.30 4.10 -8.15
C ILE A 142 18.19 5.32 -7.91
N LEU A 143 17.77 6.51 -8.34
CA LEU A 143 18.49 7.75 -8.10
C LEU A 143 18.48 8.11 -6.61
N ASP A 144 17.37 7.88 -5.89
CA ASP A 144 17.31 8.07 -4.45
C ASP A 144 18.22 7.09 -3.71
N VAL A 145 18.17 5.82 -4.10
CA VAL A 145 19.04 4.77 -3.54
C VAL A 145 20.50 5.15 -3.74
N ALA A 146 20.89 5.55 -4.96
CA ALA A 146 22.25 5.97 -5.26
C ALA A 146 22.66 7.21 -4.47
N THR A 147 21.73 8.16 -4.28
CA THR A 147 21.96 9.39 -3.52
C THR A 147 22.22 9.08 -2.04
N VAL A 148 21.39 8.25 -1.41
CA VAL A 148 21.63 7.81 -0.01
C VAL A 148 22.92 6.99 0.08
N ALA A 149 23.14 6.04 -0.83
CA ALA A 149 24.34 5.20 -0.84
C ALA A 149 25.64 6.00 -0.98
N SER A 150 25.61 7.14 -1.66
CA SER A 150 26.77 8.03 -1.79
C SER A 150 27.30 8.55 -0.44
N SER A 151 26.48 8.51 0.60
CA SER A 151 26.80 8.95 1.96
C SER A 151 26.91 7.80 2.96
N PHE A 152 26.96 6.54 2.50
CA PHE A 152 27.04 5.36 3.36
C PHE A 152 28.24 5.43 4.32
N GLY A 153 28.00 5.13 5.60
CA GLY A 153 28.98 5.19 6.68
C GLY A 153 29.29 6.59 7.21
N THR A 154 28.68 7.64 6.68
CA THR A 154 28.81 9.02 7.18
C THR A 154 27.71 9.35 8.19
N SER A 155 27.84 10.49 8.88
CA SER A 155 26.80 11.06 9.75
C SER A 155 26.02 12.19 9.06
N ASN A 156 25.88 12.14 7.73
CA ASN A 156 25.21 13.21 6.99
C ASN A 156 23.69 13.19 7.28
N PRO A 157 23.14 14.19 7.98
CA PRO A 157 21.74 14.17 8.41
C PRO A 157 20.75 14.23 7.25
N ALA A 158 21.16 14.64 6.05
CA ALA A 158 20.29 14.65 4.87
C ALA A 158 19.95 13.24 4.37
N TYR A 159 20.81 12.26 4.64
CA TYR A 159 20.68 10.88 4.12
C TYR A 159 20.55 9.82 5.23
N ASP A 160 20.65 10.24 6.49
CA ASP A 160 20.29 9.44 7.67
C ASP A 160 18.76 9.54 7.85
N LEU A 161 18.04 8.73 7.09
CA LEU A 161 16.59 8.77 6.94
C LEU A 161 15.85 8.27 8.18
N ASN A 162 16.49 7.40 8.97
CA ASN A 162 15.96 6.90 10.23
C ASN A 162 16.40 7.74 11.45
N ASN A 163 17.27 8.73 11.25
CA ASN A 163 17.80 9.65 12.25
C ASN A 163 18.53 8.95 13.41
N ARG A 164 19.39 7.98 13.11
CA ARG A 164 20.19 7.22 14.10
C ARG A 164 21.64 7.69 14.21
N GLY A 165 22.03 8.70 13.45
CA GLY A 165 23.35 9.34 13.49
C GLY A 165 24.37 8.77 12.50
N VAL A 166 24.00 7.76 11.72
CA VAL A 166 24.84 7.16 10.68
C VAL A 166 23.97 6.72 9.52
N VAL A 167 24.44 6.96 8.29
CA VAL A 167 23.83 6.44 7.07
C VAL A 167 24.26 4.99 6.89
N ASP A 168 23.34 4.05 7.03
CA ASP A 168 23.63 2.62 6.91
C ASP A 168 22.60 1.85 6.05
N MET A 169 22.62 0.53 6.15
CA MET A 169 21.72 -0.33 5.38
C MET A 169 20.23 -0.08 5.70
N THR A 170 19.94 0.41 6.89
CA THR A 170 18.59 0.74 7.32
C THR A 170 18.04 1.94 6.55
N ASP A 171 18.87 2.95 6.25
CA ASP A 171 18.45 4.10 5.43
C ASP A 171 18.22 3.69 3.98
N LEU A 172 19.08 2.82 3.44
CA LEU A 172 18.85 2.21 2.13
C LEU A 172 17.57 1.36 2.12
N ALA A 173 17.26 0.67 3.22
CA ALA A 173 16.03 -0.11 3.34
C ALA A 173 14.77 0.76 3.40
N VAL A 174 14.86 1.97 3.99
CA VAL A 174 13.77 2.96 3.94
C VAL A 174 13.46 3.33 2.48
N VAL A 175 14.47 3.67 1.67
CA VAL A 175 14.26 3.96 0.25
C VAL A 175 13.75 2.74 -0.51
N ALA A 176 14.33 1.56 -0.26
CA ALA A 176 13.96 0.33 -0.96
C ALA A 176 12.53 -0.13 -0.66
N ALA A 177 12.00 0.15 0.54
CA ALA A 177 10.63 -0.19 0.92
C ALA A 177 9.59 0.54 0.04
N ASP A 178 9.94 1.72 -0.46
CA ASP A 178 9.09 2.55 -1.31
C ASP A 178 9.56 2.56 -2.77
N PHE A 179 10.42 1.63 -3.18
CA PHE A 179 10.95 1.63 -4.54
C PHE A 179 9.83 1.59 -5.58
N ASN A 180 9.90 2.50 -6.55
CA ASN A 180 8.90 2.73 -7.60
C ASN A 180 7.56 3.31 -7.10
N ALA A 181 7.48 3.78 -5.85
CA ALA A 181 6.31 4.45 -5.31
C ALA A 181 6.29 5.94 -5.73
N PRO A 182 5.13 6.49 -6.10
CA PRO A 182 4.98 7.92 -6.31
C PRO A 182 4.99 8.67 -4.98
N VAL A 183 5.48 9.90 -5.01
CA VAL A 183 5.40 10.86 -3.91
C VAL A 183 4.28 11.85 -4.16
N ILE A 184 3.42 12.04 -3.17
CA ILE A 184 2.22 12.88 -3.24
C ILE A 184 2.44 14.12 -2.36
N TRP A 185 2.24 15.30 -2.96
CA TRP A 185 2.70 16.61 -2.45
C TRP A 185 1.61 17.49 -1.86
#